data_AF-A0A1Z4RMK1-F1
#
_entry.id   AF-A0A1Z4RMK1-F1
#
_cell.length_a   1.000
_cell.length_b   1.000
_cell.length_c   1.000
_cell.angle_alpha   90.00
_cell.angle_beta   90.00
_cell.angle_gamma   90.00
#
_symmetry.space_group_name_H-M   'P 1'
#
loop_
_entity.id
_entity.type
_entity.pdbx_description
1 polymer ?
#
loop_
_entity_poly.entity_id
_entity_poly.type
_entity_poly.pdbx_seq_one_letter_code
_entity_poly.pdbx_strand_id
1 'polypeptide(L)'
;MSVLKIAKELKLLEKQLREIETQVSDPIERLEHKKLLEKKIKKLERLKSQQEEYERQQQELEELKSEFSPDNSNSVEHLQEISTSVNNKINSQPQHNLNQQFNSTVNSDNKITSKHLFIIGIIFSCVSATALIINYSLSKQAEEIRLKNLAQQQAQQAIKVQPEAQAQIQGLNLDIDNTVPKYLFLSERKVTPADLINQTPWELDIMRNEIYARHGRKFNLIGLQQYFNKQPWYHPIYTPEQFDNNLLSSLEKHNATVILNYQKQHNLLYF
;
A
#
# COMPACT_ATOMS: atom_id res chain seq x y z
N MET A 1 -8.64 12.35 5.31
CA MET A 1 -7.79 13.49 4.89
C MET A 1 -8.51 14.16 3.74
N SER A 2 -8.79 15.47 3.77
CA SER A 2 -9.58 16.12 2.71
C SER A 2 -8.80 16.24 1.40
N VAL A 3 -9.48 16.16 0.23
CA VAL A 3 -8.89 16.41 -1.10
C VAL A 3 -8.14 17.75 -1.13
N LEU A 4 -8.68 18.77 -0.47
CA LEU A 4 -8.05 20.10 -0.41
C LEU A 4 -6.71 20.07 0.33
N LYS A 5 -6.58 19.23 1.37
CA LYS A 5 -5.32 19.03 2.11
C LYS A 5 -4.29 18.32 1.22
N ILE A 6 -4.71 17.28 0.51
CA ILE A 6 -3.84 16.54 -0.43
C ILE A 6 -3.35 17.45 -1.56
N ALA A 7 -4.22 18.29 -2.12
CA ALA A 7 -3.86 19.24 -3.18
C ALA A 7 -2.84 20.30 -2.71
N LYS A 8 -2.96 20.79 -1.47
CA LYS A 8 -1.98 21.71 -0.87
C LYS A 8 -0.62 21.03 -0.70
N GLU A 9 -0.59 19.79 -0.22
CA GLU A 9 0.64 19.02 -0.07
C GLU A 9 1.31 18.72 -1.42
N LEU A 10 0.53 18.34 -2.44
CA LEU A 10 1.05 18.15 -3.81
C LEU A 10 1.71 19.42 -4.34
N LYS A 11 1.03 20.58 -4.23
CA LYS A 11 1.58 21.87 -4.67
C LYS A 11 2.89 22.20 -3.96
N LEU A 12 3.01 21.86 -2.68
CA LEU A 12 4.23 22.05 -1.90
C LEU A 12 5.36 21.13 -2.40
N LEU A 13 5.08 19.83 -2.59
CA LEU A 13 6.08 18.88 -3.08
C LEU A 13 6.56 19.21 -4.49
N GLU A 14 5.66 19.63 -5.39
CA GLU A 14 6.02 20.09 -6.73
C GLU A 14 6.90 21.35 -6.68
N LYS A 15 6.63 22.27 -5.74
CA LYS A 15 7.49 23.43 -5.51
C LYS A 15 8.89 23.00 -5.06
N GLN A 16 8.97 22.09 -4.09
CA GLN A 16 10.25 21.52 -3.64
C GLN A 16 11.00 20.85 -4.79
N LEU A 17 10.29 20.13 -5.66
CA LEU A 17 10.87 19.48 -6.83
C LEU A 17 11.44 20.49 -7.84
N ARG A 18 10.77 21.63 -8.05
CA ARG A 18 11.27 22.71 -8.93
C ARG A 18 12.50 23.42 -8.37
N GLU A 19 12.55 23.59 -7.06
CA GLU A 19 13.63 24.32 -6.36
C GLU A 19 14.84 23.43 -6.02
N ILE A 20 14.77 22.12 -6.31
CA ILE A 20 15.77 21.17 -5.86
C ILE A 20 17.17 21.43 -6.43
N GLU A 21 17.25 21.97 -7.66
CA GLU A 21 18.52 22.28 -8.32
C GLU A 21 19.31 23.38 -7.62
N THR A 22 18.62 24.30 -6.94
CA THR A 22 19.24 25.39 -6.19
C THR A 22 19.39 25.08 -4.71
N GLN A 23 18.55 24.19 -4.15
CA GLN A 23 18.57 23.85 -2.72
C GLN A 23 19.55 22.72 -2.37
N VAL A 24 19.82 21.78 -3.28
CA VAL A 24 20.73 20.66 -3.01
C VAL A 24 21.96 20.80 -3.90
N SER A 25 23.08 21.23 -3.33
CA SER A 25 24.33 21.45 -4.09
C SER A 25 24.88 20.15 -4.68
N ASP A 26 24.92 19.08 -3.88
CA ASP A 26 25.49 17.80 -4.29
C ASP A 26 24.65 17.14 -5.41
N PRO A 27 25.21 16.88 -6.60
CA PRO A 27 24.46 16.32 -7.73
C PRO A 27 23.90 14.91 -7.49
N ILE A 28 24.55 14.10 -6.64
CA ILE A 28 24.16 12.73 -6.36
C ILE A 28 23.01 12.73 -5.35
N GLU A 29 23.16 13.46 -4.26
CA GLU A 29 22.11 13.58 -3.25
C GLU A 29 20.89 14.35 -3.78
N ARG A 30 21.09 15.33 -4.69
CA ARG A 30 20.01 16.00 -5.41
C ARG A 30 19.18 15.00 -6.20
N LEU A 31 19.81 14.02 -6.84
CA LEU A 31 19.11 13.03 -7.65
C LEU A 31 18.26 12.09 -6.79
N GLU A 32 18.80 11.61 -5.66
CA GLU A 32 18.04 10.81 -4.70
C GLU A 32 16.85 11.61 -4.15
N HIS A 33 17.09 12.84 -3.67
CA HIS A 33 16.03 13.69 -3.15
C HIS A 33 14.95 13.98 -4.22
N LYS A 34 15.35 14.16 -5.49
CA LYS A 34 14.42 14.30 -6.62
C LYS A 34 13.53 13.07 -6.75
N LYS A 35 14.13 11.87 -6.75
CA LYS A 35 13.39 10.61 -6.88
C LYS A 35 12.43 10.39 -5.70
N LEU A 36 12.83 10.77 -4.48
CA LEU A 36 11.96 10.73 -3.32
C LEU A 36 10.71 11.58 -3.50
N LEU A 37 10.90 12.83 -3.94
CA LEU A 37 9.82 13.78 -4.16
C LEU A 37 8.88 13.28 -5.26
N GLU A 38 9.40 12.80 -6.38
CA GLU A 38 8.60 12.21 -7.46
C GLU A 38 7.77 11.01 -6.98
N LYS A 39 8.36 10.12 -6.17
CA LYS A 39 7.65 8.98 -5.58
C LYS A 39 6.53 9.42 -4.63
N LYS A 40 6.77 10.45 -3.82
CA LYS A 40 5.77 11.03 -2.90
C LYS A 40 4.63 11.69 -3.67
N ILE A 41 4.94 12.48 -4.71
CA ILE A 41 3.95 13.12 -5.59
C ILE A 41 3.08 12.05 -6.23
N LYS A 42 3.67 11.05 -6.89
CA LYS A 42 2.93 9.95 -7.52
C LYS A 42 2.01 9.19 -6.55
N LYS A 43 2.45 9.01 -5.30
CA LYS A 43 1.63 8.39 -4.26
C LYS A 43 0.46 9.28 -3.85
N LEU A 44 0.70 10.58 -3.66
CA LEU A 44 -0.34 11.54 -3.30
C LEU A 44 -1.35 11.78 -4.42
N GLU A 45 -0.93 11.77 -5.69
CA GLU A 45 -1.84 11.84 -6.85
C GLU A 45 -2.82 10.67 -6.84
N ARG A 46 -2.32 9.44 -6.64
CA ARG A 46 -3.18 8.25 -6.52
C ARG A 46 -4.16 8.38 -5.36
N LEU A 47 -3.69 8.83 -4.19
CA LEU A 47 -4.53 9.04 -3.02
C LEU A 47 -5.60 10.12 -3.27
N LYS A 48 -5.23 11.19 -3.96
CA LYS A 48 -6.16 12.25 -4.36
C LYS A 48 -7.27 11.68 -5.25
N SER A 49 -6.92 10.93 -6.30
CA SER A 49 -7.90 10.34 -7.21
C SER A 49 -8.85 9.37 -6.48
N GLN A 50 -8.32 8.54 -5.56
CA GLN A 50 -9.14 7.66 -4.73
C GLN A 50 -10.12 8.43 -3.83
N GLN A 51 -9.64 9.53 -3.23
CA GLN A 51 -10.48 10.35 -2.35
C GLN A 51 -11.58 11.09 -3.13
N GLU A 52 -11.28 11.60 -4.33
CA GLU A 52 -12.27 12.23 -5.21
C GLU A 52 -13.34 11.24 -5.68
N GLU A 53 -12.96 10.00 -5.97
CA GLU A 53 -13.91 8.94 -6.32
C GLU A 53 -14.82 8.58 -5.14
N TYR A 54 -14.26 8.48 -3.94
CA TYR A 54 -15.05 8.28 -2.73
C TYR A 54 -16.05 9.42 -2.49
N GLU A 55 -15.63 10.67 -2.68
CA GLU A 55 -16.52 11.84 -2.54
C GLU A 55 -17.66 11.82 -3.57
N ARG A 56 -17.39 11.41 -4.82
CA ARG A 56 -18.44 11.21 -5.84
C ARG A 56 -19.43 10.12 -5.44
N GLN A 57 -18.95 8.98 -4.96
CA GLN A 57 -19.82 7.88 -4.50
C GLN A 57 -20.70 8.32 -3.32
N GLN A 58 -20.21 9.16 -2.42
CA GLN A 58 -21.02 9.71 -1.33
C GLN A 58 -22.11 10.67 -1.86
N GLN A 59 -21.77 11.51 -2.84
CA GLN A 59 -22.75 12.41 -3.46
C GLN A 59 -23.88 11.62 -4.17
N GLU A 60 -23.51 10.62 -4.98
CA GLU A 60 -24.48 9.75 -5.65
C GLU A 60 -25.38 9.02 -4.64
N LEU A 61 -24.82 8.54 -3.53
CA LEU A 61 -25.59 7.89 -2.48
C LEU A 61 -26.57 8.87 -1.79
N GLU A 62 -26.17 10.11 -1.54
CA GLU A 62 -27.05 11.14 -0.98
C GLU A 62 -28.15 11.57 -1.96
N GLU A 63 -27.84 11.68 -3.25
CA GLU A 63 -28.82 11.91 -4.31
C GLU A 63 -29.88 10.80 -4.34
N LEU A 64 -29.44 9.53 -4.34
CA LEU A 64 -30.33 8.37 -4.30
C LEU A 64 -31.20 8.32 -3.04
N LYS A 65 -30.65 8.70 -1.87
CA LYS A 65 -31.43 8.81 -0.62
C LYS A 65 -32.47 9.92 -0.70
N SER A 66 -32.14 11.05 -1.32
CA SER A 66 -33.05 12.18 -1.46
C SER A 66 -34.19 11.88 -2.43
N GLU A 67 -33.93 11.12 -3.50
CA GLU A 67 -34.94 10.69 -4.48
C GLU A 67 -35.94 9.68 -3.89
N PHE A 68 -35.54 8.94 -2.84
CA PHE A 68 -36.37 7.96 -2.13
C PHE A 68 -37.02 8.47 -0.83
N SER A 69 -36.96 9.77 -0.52
CA SER A 69 -37.72 10.34 0.61
C SER A 69 -39.22 10.42 0.26
N PRO A 70 -40.11 9.60 0.87
CA PRO A 70 -41.52 9.65 0.54
C PRO A 70 -42.18 10.77 1.35
N ASP A 71 -42.58 11.83 0.67
CA ASP A 71 -43.70 12.68 1.10
C ASP A 71 -44.99 11.84 1.01
N ASN A 72 -45.18 10.92 1.95
CA ASN A 72 -46.48 10.26 2.12
C ASN A 72 -46.66 9.76 3.56
N SER A 73 -47.13 10.68 4.40
CA SER A 73 -47.62 10.40 5.75
C SER A 73 -48.93 9.60 5.80
N ASN A 74 -49.46 9.07 4.68
CA ASN A 74 -50.78 8.43 4.64
C ASN A 74 -50.78 6.99 4.10
N SER A 75 -49.69 6.22 4.19
CA SER A 75 -49.71 4.81 3.72
C SER A 75 -49.08 3.78 4.65
N VAL A 76 -48.63 4.18 5.84
CA VAL A 76 -48.01 3.25 6.81
C VAL A 76 -49.02 2.66 7.81
N GLU A 77 -50.19 3.26 8.00
CA GLU A 77 -51.19 2.72 8.94
C GLU A 77 -51.95 1.48 8.42
N HIS A 78 -52.01 1.22 7.11
CA HIS A 78 -52.87 0.14 6.59
C HIS A 78 -52.17 -1.22 6.43
N LEU A 79 -50.85 -1.31 6.60
CA LEU A 79 -50.11 -2.58 6.49
C LEU A 79 -49.86 -3.26 7.85
N GLN A 80 -50.12 -2.56 8.96
CA GLN A 80 -49.93 -3.13 10.30
C GLN A 80 -51.07 -4.09 10.69
N GLU A 81 -52.29 -3.89 10.19
CA GLU A 81 -53.47 -4.73 10.51
C GLU A 81 -53.52 -6.09 9.79
N ILE A 82 -52.75 -6.28 8.71
CA ILE A 82 -52.75 -7.56 7.99
C ILE A 82 -51.77 -8.56 8.64
N SER A 83 -50.67 -8.07 9.22
CA SER A 83 -49.64 -8.90 9.83
C SER A 83 -50.09 -9.61 11.13
N THR A 84 -51.06 -9.03 11.85
CA THR A 84 -51.61 -9.60 13.09
C THR A 84 -52.62 -10.73 12.86
N SER A 85 -53.28 -10.79 11.69
CA SER A 85 -54.22 -11.88 11.39
C SER A 85 -53.55 -13.16 10.85
N VAL A 86 -52.28 -13.09 10.42
CA VAL A 86 -51.59 -14.24 9.80
C VAL A 86 -50.76 -15.04 10.82
N ASN A 87 -50.30 -14.42 11.91
CA ASN A 87 -49.44 -15.08 12.90
C ASN A 87 -50.14 -16.11 13.82
N ASN A 88 -51.48 -16.17 13.84
CA ASN A 88 -52.22 -17.12 14.68
C ASN A 88 -52.55 -18.46 14.00
N LYS A 89 -52.06 -18.74 12.78
CA LYS A 89 -52.40 -19.98 12.06
C LYS A 89 -51.22 -20.86 11.62
N ILE A 90 -50.01 -20.60 12.14
CA ILE A 90 -48.82 -21.41 11.82
C ILE A 90 -48.18 -21.88 13.13
N ASN A 91 -48.81 -22.81 13.82
CA ASN A 91 -48.15 -23.58 14.87
C ASN A 91 -48.72 -25.00 14.92
N SER A 92 -48.29 -25.87 14.00
CA SER A 92 -48.45 -27.34 14.02
C SER A 92 -47.67 -28.02 12.88
N GLN A 93 -46.39 -28.33 13.13
CA GLN A 93 -45.62 -29.53 12.68
C GLN A 93 -45.47 -29.94 11.18
N PRO A 94 -44.46 -30.79 10.81
CA PRO A 94 -43.53 -30.43 9.73
C PRO A 94 -43.30 -31.49 8.61
N GLN A 95 -42.54 -31.04 7.60
CA GLN A 95 -41.77 -31.76 6.55
C GLN A 95 -42.52 -32.44 5.37
N HIS A 96 -41.98 -32.14 4.18
CA HIS A 96 -41.66 -33.04 3.05
C HIS A 96 -42.30 -32.72 1.66
N ASN A 97 -41.40 -32.27 0.77
CA ASN A 97 -41.26 -32.51 -0.67
C ASN A 97 -42.27 -32.14 -1.78
N LEU A 98 -41.59 -31.67 -2.84
CA LEU A 98 -41.80 -31.83 -4.29
C LEU A 98 -43.01 -31.18 -4.98
N ASN A 99 -42.66 -30.08 -5.66
CA ASN A 99 -43.03 -29.66 -7.02
C ASN A 99 -44.17 -30.36 -7.76
N GLN A 100 -44.94 -29.45 -8.39
CA GLN A 100 -45.77 -29.55 -9.59
C GLN A 100 -47.25 -29.90 -9.42
N GLN A 101 -48.06 -28.85 -9.61
CA GLN A 101 -48.96 -28.67 -10.77
C GLN A 101 -50.43 -28.35 -10.41
N PHE A 102 -50.79 -27.14 -10.87
CA PHE A 102 -52.06 -26.75 -11.49
C PHE A 102 -53.22 -26.16 -10.64
N ASN A 103 -53.52 -24.92 -11.06
CA ASN A 103 -54.82 -24.28 -11.26
C ASN A 103 -55.53 -23.63 -10.07
N SER A 104 -55.53 -22.28 -10.08
CA SER A 104 -56.79 -21.54 -10.10
C SER A 104 -56.61 -20.17 -10.76
N THR A 105 -57.25 -20.03 -11.91
CA THR A 105 -57.93 -18.85 -12.46
C THR A 105 -57.90 -17.58 -11.61
N VAL A 106 -57.27 -16.52 -12.13
CA VAL A 106 -57.65 -15.13 -11.81
C VAL A 106 -57.98 -14.44 -13.11
N ASN A 107 -59.23 -14.01 -13.22
CA ASN A 107 -59.72 -13.14 -14.28
C ASN A 107 -59.84 -11.72 -13.73
N SER A 108 -59.67 -10.76 -14.64
CA SER A 108 -59.87 -9.31 -14.52
C SER A 108 -58.72 -8.47 -13.96
N ASP A 109 -57.98 -7.91 -14.93
CA ASP A 109 -57.73 -6.48 -15.09
C ASP A 109 -57.04 -5.72 -13.95
N ASN A 110 -55.70 -5.68 -14.03
CA ASN A 110 -54.99 -4.41 -13.86
C ASN A 110 -53.69 -4.43 -14.69
N LYS A 111 -53.65 -3.53 -15.68
CA LYS A 111 -52.57 -3.38 -16.66
C LYS A 111 -51.31 -2.84 -15.98
N ILE A 112 -50.43 -3.73 -15.55
CA ILE A 112 -49.07 -3.38 -15.13
C ILE A 112 -48.31 -2.91 -16.37
N THR A 113 -48.03 -1.61 -16.45
CA THR A 113 -47.27 -1.02 -17.57
C THR A 113 -45.78 -1.27 -17.38
N SER A 114 -45.05 -1.49 -18.49
CA SER A 114 -43.69 -2.06 -18.53
C SER A 114 -42.59 -1.26 -17.83
N LYS A 115 -42.89 -0.06 -17.31
CA LYS A 115 -41.95 0.73 -16.51
C LYS A 115 -41.76 0.15 -15.09
N HIS A 116 -42.77 -0.52 -14.54
CA HIS A 116 -42.68 -1.13 -13.21
C HIS A 116 -41.90 -2.46 -13.20
N LEU A 117 -41.89 -3.21 -14.31
CA LEU A 117 -41.09 -4.44 -14.42
C LEU A 117 -39.57 -4.16 -14.46
N PHE A 118 -39.17 -2.99 -14.97
CA PHE A 118 -37.75 -2.62 -15.05
C PHE A 118 -37.20 -2.19 -13.68
N ILE A 119 -37.99 -1.49 -12.88
CA ILE A 119 -37.59 -0.99 -11.55
C ILE A 119 -37.47 -2.13 -10.52
N ILE A 120 -38.39 -3.11 -10.56
CA ILE A 120 -38.33 -4.29 -9.67
C ILE A 120 -37.14 -5.20 -10.04
N GLY A 121 -36.77 -5.28 -11.33
CA GLY A 121 -35.58 -6.00 -11.80
C GLY A 121 -34.25 -5.36 -11.39
N ILE A 122 -34.16 -4.03 -11.36
CA ILE A 122 -32.95 -3.29 -10.95
C ILE A 122 -32.72 -3.39 -9.44
N ILE A 123 -33.78 -3.30 -8.62
CA ILE A 123 -33.64 -3.35 -7.15
C ILE A 123 -33.20 -4.74 -6.67
N PHE A 124 -33.69 -5.84 -7.26
CA PHE A 124 -33.22 -7.20 -6.93
C PHE A 124 -31.80 -7.51 -7.47
N SER A 125 -31.41 -6.91 -8.59
CA SER A 125 -30.04 -6.98 -9.13
C SER A 125 -29.02 -6.22 -8.26
N CYS A 126 -29.36 -5.03 -7.77
CA CYS A 126 -28.47 -4.23 -6.93
C CYS A 126 -28.34 -4.78 -5.50
N VAL A 127 -29.41 -5.32 -4.91
CA VAL A 127 -29.34 -5.96 -3.58
C VAL A 127 -28.57 -7.29 -3.63
N SER A 128 -28.68 -8.06 -4.73
CA SER A 128 -27.87 -9.28 -4.91
C SER A 128 -26.41 -8.96 -5.23
N ALA A 129 -26.11 -7.94 -6.05
CA ALA A 129 -24.74 -7.52 -6.33
C ALA A 129 -24.05 -6.93 -5.08
N THR A 130 -24.74 -6.13 -4.28
CA THR A 130 -24.20 -5.60 -3.01
C THR A 130 -24.08 -6.68 -1.95
N ALA A 131 -25.02 -7.61 -1.84
CA ALA A 131 -24.88 -8.79 -0.99
C ALA A 131 -23.72 -9.70 -1.44
N LEU A 132 -23.49 -9.86 -2.74
CA LEU A 132 -22.34 -10.59 -3.29
C LEU A 132 -21.03 -9.85 -3.05
N ILE A 133 -20.98 -8.51 -3.13
CA ILE A 133 -19.79 -7.70 -2.83
C ILE A 133 -19.50 -7.70 -1.32
N ILE A 134 -20.53 -7.62 -0.47
CA ILE A 134 -20.38 -7.73 0.99
C ILE A 134 -19.94 -9.15 1.35
N ASN A 135 -20.56 -10.19 0.80
CA ASN A 135 -20.18 -11.59 1.02
C ASN A 135 -18.77 -11.91 0.45
N TYR A 136 -18.39 -11.30 -0.68
CA TYR A 136 -17.05 -11.41 -1.28
C TYR A 136 -15.98 -10.61 -0.50
N SER A 137 -16.33 -9.44 0.04
CA SER A 137 -15.41 -8.64 0.86
C SER A 137 -15.22 -9.24 2.26
N LEU A 138 -16.30 -9.77 2.86
CA LEU A 138 -16.24 -10.55 4.09
C LEU A 138 -15.46 -11.85 3.89
N SER A 139 -15.62 -12.54 2.75
CA SER A 139 -14.84 -13.74 2.45
C SER A 139 -13.36 -13.43 2.21
N LYS A 140 -13.04 -12.34 1.51
CA LYS A 140 -11.65 -11.90 1.28
C LYS A 140 -10.97 -11.45 2.59
N GLN A 141 -11.70 -10.76 3.46
CA GLN A 141 -11.20 -10.36 4.77
C GLN A 141 -10.98 -11.57 5.68
N ALA A 142 -11.88 -12.57 5.63
CA ALA A 142 -11.72 -13.84 6.33
C ALA A 142 -10.54 -14.67 5.79
N GLU A 143 -10.27 -14.61 4.48
CA GLU A 143 -9.15 -15.29 3.84
C GLU A 143 -7.80 -14.63 4.17
N GLU A 144 -7.73 -13.30 4.22
CA GLU A 144 -6.54 -12.57 4.70
C GLU A 144 -6.25 -12.84 6.18
N ILE A 145 -7.28 -12.93 7.02
CA ILE A 145 -7.13 -13.29 8.44
C ILE A 145 -6.66 -14.75 8.56
N ARG A 146 -7.20 -15.67 7.76
CA ARG A 146 -6.75 -17.06 7.70
C ARG A 146 -5.31 -17.18 7.23
N LEU A 147 -4.90 -16.43 6.20
CA LEU A 147 -3.52 -16.39 5.69
C LEU A 147 -2.56 -15.80 6.73
N LYS A 148 -2.96 -14.75 7.46
CA LYS A 148 -2.16 -14.19 8.57
C LYS A 148 -2.04 -15.16 9.73
N ASN A 149 -3.12 -15.84 10.11
CA ASN A 149 -3.12 -16.82 11.19
C ASN A 149 -2.34 -18.09 10.80
N LEU A 150 -2.41 -18.52 9.53
CA LEU A 150 -1.63 -19.64 9.01
C LEU A 150 -0.14 -19.29 8.94
N ALA A 151 0.21 -18.07 8.49
CA ALA A 151 1.58 -17.58 8.52
C ALA A 151 2.12 -17.44 9.94
N GLN A 152 1.29 -17.02 10.91
CA GLN A 152 1.65 -16.98 12.32
C GLN A 152 1.77 -18.38 12.94
N GLN A 153 0.90 -19.33 12.59
CA GLN A 153 1.03 -20.73 13.00
C GLN A 153 2.26 -21.40 12.39
N GLN A 154 2.59 -21.11 11.13
CA GLN A 154 3.83 -21.56 10.49
C GLN A 154 5.06 -20.91 11.14
N ALA A 155 5.00 -19.62 11.50
CA ALA A 155 6.06 -18.95 12.26
C ALA A 155 6.22 -19.54 13.68
N GLN A 156 5.14 -19.96 14.33
CA GLN A 156 5.16 -20.61 15.66
C GLN A 156 5.60 -22.08 15.59
N GLN A 157 5.28 -22.80 14.51
CA GLN A 157 5.78 -24.15 14.24
C GLN A 157 7.26 -24.16 13.84
N ALA A 158 7.73 -23.13 13.13
CA ALA A 158 9.15 -22.91 12.83
C ALA A 158 9.99 -22.69 14.11
N ILE A 159 9.40 -22.19 15.19
CA ILE A 159 10.07 -22.05 16.50
C ILE A 159 10.08 -23.38 17.29
N LYS A 160 9.23 -24.36 16.95
CA LYS A 160 9.09 -25.62 17.71
C LYS A 160 9.79 -26.85 17.10
N VAL A 161 10.26 -26.78 15.85
CA VAL A 161 10.93 -27.92 15.17
C VAL A 161 12.39 -27.63 14.82
N GLN A 162 12.93 -26.47 15.20
CA GLN A 162 14.29 -26.08 14.83
C GLN A 162 15.29 -25.91 16.00
N PRO A 163 15.44 -26.85 16.95
CA PRO A 163 16.65 -26.88 17.78
C PRO A 163 17.85 -27.52 17.08
N GLU A 164 17.65 -28.42 16.10
CA GLU A 164 18.74 -29.32 15.68
C GLU A 164 19.49 -28.88 14.41
N ALA A 165 18.88 -28.07 13.53
CA ALA A 165 19.58 -27.50 12.37
C ALA A 165 20.36 -26.20 12.71
N GLN A 166 20.07 -25.57 13.86
CA GLN A 166 20.81 -24.39 14.34
C GLN A 166 22.12 -24.77 15.05
N ALA A 167 22.24 -26.01 15.56
CA ALA A 167 23.45 -26.49 16.21
C ALA A 167 24.62 -26.78 15.24
N GLN A 168 24.37 -26.93 13.93
CA GLN A 168 25.45 -27.15 12.93
C GLN A 168 25.88 -25.88 12.19
N ILE A 169 25.17 -24.75 12.36
CA ILE A 169 25.63 -23.43 11.90
C ILE A 169 26.08 -22.54 13.07
N GLN A 170 25.80 -22.94 14.33
CA GLN A 170 26.40 -22.35 15.55
C GLN A 170 27.90 -22.69 15.75
N GLY A 171 28.56 -23.25 14.73
CA GLY A 171 30.00 -23.50 14.67
C GLY A 171 30.79 -22.57 13.74
N LEU A 172 30.16 -21.58 13.12
CA LEU A 172 30.85 -20.48 12.42
C LEU A 172 30.32 -19.15 12.94
N ASN A 173 30.58 -18.90 14.22
CA ASN A 173 30.57 -17.55 14.77
C ASN A 173 31.80 -16.83 14.20
N LEU A 174 31.70 -16.36 12.95
CA LEU A 174 32.54 -15.26 12.52
C LEU A 174 32.00 -14.06 13.27
N ASP A 175 32.73 -13.63 14.30
CA ASP A 175 32.50 -12.34 14.94
C ASP A 175 32.41 -11.29 13.82
N ILE A 176 31.20 -10.91 13.42
CA ILE A 176 31.00 -9.83 12.46
C ILE A 176 31.31 -8.59 13.25
N ASP A 177 32.58 -8.21 13.18
CA ASP A 177 33.09 -6.99 13.72
C ASP A 177 32.39 -5.82 13.00
N ASN A 178 31.27 -5.36 13.58
CA ASN A 178 30.48 -4.24 13.08
C ASN A 178 31.28 -2.92 13.14
N THR A 179 32.52 -2.92 13.61
CA THR A 179 33.43 -1.78 13.50
C THR A 179 34.02 -1.64 12.09
N VAL A 180 33.85 -2.62 11.20
CA VAL A 180 34.34 -2.53 9.82
C VAL A 180 33.22 -2.15 8.85
N PRO A 181 33.44 -1.20 7.93
CA PRO A 181 32.48 -0.88 6.87
C PRO A 181 32.16 -2.09 5.99
N LYS A 182 30.88 -2.30 5.66
CA LYS A 182 30.39 -3.49 4.93
C LYS A 182 30.97 -3.58 3.52
N TYR A 183 31.21 -2.43 2.89
CA TYR A 183 31.65 -2.28 1.52
C TYR A 183 33.06 -1.66 1.44
N LEU A 184 33.93 -2.00 2.40
CA LEU A 184 35.33 -1.53 2.46
C LEU A 184 36.10 -1.74 1.14
N PHE A 185 35.82 -2.84 0.43
CA PHE A 185 36.45 -3.18 -0.85
C PHE A 185 36.32 -2.08 -1.92
N LEU A 186 35.35 -1.17 -1.79
CA LEU A 186 35.17 -0.03 -2.70
C LEU A 186 36.32 0.98 -2.67
N SER A 187 37.20 0.91 -1.67
CA SER A 187 38.46 1.68 -1.66
C SER A 187 39.69 0.83 -1.99
N GLU A 188 39.52 -0.48 -2.22
CA GLU A 188 40.63 -1.42 -2.45
C GLU A 188 40.71 -1.90 -3.90
N ARG A 189 39.55 -2.12 -4.53
CA ARG A 189 39.46 -2.57 -5.93
C ARG A 189 38.30 -1.93 -6.67
N LYS A 190 38.31 -2.07 -8.00
CA LYS A 190 37.18 -1.66 -8.83
C LYS A 190 35.96 -2.54 -8.55
N VAL A 191 34.79 -1.91 -8.52
CA VAL A 191 33.50 -2.60 -8.46
C VAL A 191 33.24 -3.30 -9.80
N THR A 192 32.72 -4.52 -9.73
CA THR A 192 32.41 -5.37 -10.88
C THR A 192 30.89 -5.56 -11.00
N PRO A 193 30.37 -5.96 -12.17
CA PRO A 193 28.94 -6.26 -12.30
C PRO A 193 28.45 -7.33 -11.31
N ALA A 194 29.30 -8.30 -10.96
CA ALA A 194 28.97 -9.35 -10.00
C ALA A 194 28.75 -8.80 -8.57
N ASP A 195 29.43 -7.71 -8.20
CA ASP A 195 29.22 -7.06 -6.90
C ASP A 195 27.86 -6.34 -6.81
N LEU A 196 27.30 -5.95 -7.97
CA LEU A 196 26.06 -5.18 -8.08
C LEU A 196 24.83 -6.06 -8.33
N ILE A 197 25.02 -7.19 -8.99
CA ILE A 197 23.96 -8.17 -9.25
C ILE A 197 23.43 -8.69 -7.91
N ASN A 198 22.10 -8.84 -7.83
CA ASN A 198 21.34 -9.25 -6.65
C ASN A 198 21.34 -8.26 -5.47
N GLN A 199 22.01 -7.11 -5.57
CA GLN A 199 21.85 -6.06 -4.58
C GLN A 199 20.47 -5.41 -4.73
N THR A 200 19.81 -5.18 -3.62
CA THR A 200 18.56 -4.41 -3.60
C THR A 200 18.82 -2.93 -3.90
N PRO A 201 17.82 -2.16 -4.37
CA PRO A 201 17.94 -0.71 -4.51
C PRO A 201 18.50 -0.02 -3.27
N TRP A 202 18.04 -0.47 -2.09
CA TRP A 202 18.49 0.08 -0.81
C TRP A 202 19.96 -0.24 -0.55
N GLU A 203 20.39 -1.49 -0.77
CA GLU A 203 21.80 -1.88 -0.61
C GLU A 203 22.72 -1.11 -1.56
N LEU A 204 22.29 -0.84 -2.80
CA LEU A 204 23.08 -0.06 -3.75
C LEU A 204 23.26 1.39 -3.28
N ASP A 205 22.22 2.00 -2.70
CA ASP A 205 22.36 3.34 -2.13
C ASP A 205 23.26 3.33 -0.89
N ILE A 206 23.13 2.34 0.00
CA ILE A 206 24.06 2.20 1.13
C ILE A 206 25.49 2.01 0.63
N MET A 207 25.71 1.10 -0.31
CA MET A 207 27.01 0.78 -0.89
C MET A 207 27.68 2.02 -1.48
N ARG A 208 26.94 2.81 -2.27
CA ARG A 208 27.46 4.05 -2.85
C ARG A 208 27.74 5.11 -1.79
N ASN A 209 26.82 5.29 -0.84
CA ASN A 209 26.92 6.36 0.17
C ASN A 209 27.93 6.03 1.28
N GLU A 210 28.26 4.76 1.51
CA GLU A 210 29.28 4.33 2.47
C GLU A 210 30.66 4.91 2.12
N ILE A 211 30.98 5.02 0.82
CA ILE A 211 32.20 5.69 0.35
C ILE A 211 32.31 7.08 0.97
N TYR A 212 31.25 7.88 0.92
CA TYR A 212 31.25 9.24 1.47
C TYR A 212 31.17 9.25 3.00
N ALA A 213 30.40 8.33 3.58
CA ALA A 213 30.23 8.22 5.02
C ALA A 213 31.56 7.94 5.74
N ARG A 214 32.42 7.11 5.14
CA ARG A 214 33.76 6.80 5.67
C ARG A 214 34.68 8.02 5.77
N HIS A 215 34.43 9.05 4.96
CA HIS A 215 35.13 10.33 5.03
C HIS A 215 34.36 11.39 5.86
N GLY A 216 33.37 10.94 6.63
CA GLY A 216 32.62 11.79 7.57
C GLY A 216 31.57 12.68 6.95
N ARG A 217 31.09 12.39 5.73
CA ARG A 217 29.98 13.13 5.10
C ARG A 217 28.66 12.87 5.83
N LYS A 218 27.91 13.92 6.16
CA LYS A 218 26.50 13.86 6.60
C LYS A 218 25.55 13.75 5.41
N PHE A 219 24.29 13.45 5.65
CA PHE A 219 23.25 13.28 4.63
C PHE A 219 22.00 14.07 5.03
N ASN A 220 21.44 14.81 4.08
CA ASN A 220 20.15 15.50 4.18
C ASN A 220 18.99 14.49 4.16
N LEU A 221 19.18 13.36 3.48
CA LEU A 221 18.19 12.28 3.46
C LEU A 221 18.17 11.56 4.81
N ILE A 222 17.07 11.75 5.54
CA ILE A 222 16.86 11.21 6.90
C ILE A 222 17.13 9.70 6.96
N GLY A 223 16.68 8.94 5.96
CA GLY A 223 16.87 7.49 5.93
C GLY A 223 18.35 7.06 5.83
N LEU A 224 19.14 7.76 5.02
CA LEU A 224 20.59 7.53 4.93
C LEU A 224 21.29 7.96 6.22
N GLN A 225 20.99 9.14 6.73
CA GLN A 225 21.59 9.64 7.97
C GLN A 225 21.30 8.71 9.16
N GLN A 226 20.05 8.23 9.29
CA GLN A 226 19.67 7.28 10.34
C GLN A 226 20.37 5.93 10.20
N TYR A 227 20.63 5.47 8.98
CA TYR A 227 21.37 4.24 8.76
C TYR A 227 22.84 4.39 9.19
N PHE A 228 23.52 5.45 8.74
CA PHE A 228 24.94 5.65 9.05
C PHE A 228 25.19 6.01 10.51
N ASN A 229 24.28 6.72 11.17
CA ASN A 229 24.36 6.99 12.62
C ASN A 229 24.36 5.73 13.49
N LYS A 230 23.92 4.58 12.96
CA LYS A 230 23.94 3.29 13.66
C LYS A 230 25.23 2.51 13.44
N GLN A 231 26.11 2.98 12.56
CA GLN A 231 27.36 2.31 12.25
C GLN A 231 28.44 2.77 13.25
N PRO A 232 29.08 1.85 14.00
CA PRO A 232 30.10 2.21 14.99
C PRO A 232 31.30 3.00 14.43
N TRP A 233 31.67 2.75 13.18
CA TRP A 233 32.79 3.40 12.49
C TRP A 233 32.46 4.77 11.89
N TYR A 234 31.19 5.18 11.88
CA TYR A 234 30.78 6.40 11.23
C TYR A 234 30.96 7.61 12.14
N HIS A 235 31.78 8.57 11.69
CA HIS A 235 32.07 9.80 12.40
C HIS A 235 31.66 11.02 11.55
N PRO A 236 30.47 11.61 11.79
CA PRO A 236 29.95 12.70 10.97
C PRO A 236 30.69 14.04 11.22
N ILE A 237 31.46 14.52 10.25
CA ILE A 237 32.29 15.73 10.31
C ILE A 237 31.68 16.84 9.44
N TYR A 238 31.50 16.57 8.15
CA TYR A 238 31.14 17.57 7.14
C TYR A 238 29.64 17.56 6.85
N THR A 239 29.01 18.73 6.76
CA THR A 239 27.69 18.82 6.10
C THR A 239 27.83 18.46 4.62
N PRO A 240 26.73 18.08 3.92
CA PRO A 240 26.79 17.81 2.48
C PRO A 240 27.44 18.94 1.67
N GLU A 241 27.24 20.20 2.07
CA GLU A 241 27.78 21.39 1.40
C GLU A 241 29.26 21.63 1.72
N GLN A 242 29.73 21.19 2.88
CA GLN A 242 31.11 21.34 3.33
C GLN A 242 32.02 20.20 2.86
N PHE A 243 31.44 19.08 2.43
CA PHE A 243 32.20 17.90 2.05
C PHE A 243 32.95 18.14 0.74
N ASP A 244 34.29 18.07 0.79
CA ASP A 244 35.12 18.17 -0.40
C ASP A 244 35.30 16.79 -1.06
N ASN A 245 34.86 16.68 -2.32
CA ASN A 245 35.08 15.47 -3.13
C ASN A 245 36.56 15.12 -3.31
N ASN A 246 37.50 16.03 -3.08
CA ASN A 246 38.94 15.74 -3.10
C ASN A 246 39.39 14.82 -1.96
N LEU A 247 38.59 14.66 -0.90
CA LEU A 247 38.83 13.66 0.14
C LEU A 247 38.74 12.22 -0.39
N LEU A 248 37.97 12.02 -1.46
CA LEU A 248 37.83 10.71 -2.10
C LEU A 248 39.00 10.42 -3.05
N SER A 249 39.51 9.20 -2.99
CA SER A 249 40.45 8.66 -3.98
C SER A 249 39.81 8.56 -5.36
N SER A 250 40.64 8.54 -6.40
CA SER A 250 40.18 8.34 -7.78
C SER A 250 39.42 7.01 -7.96
N LEU A 251 39.79 5.98 -7.19
CA LEU A 251 39.11 4.69 -7.19
C LEU A 251 37.71 4.78 -6.58
N GLU A 252 37.57 5.44 -5.43
CA GLU A 252 36.28 5.65 -4.77
C GLU A 252 35.32 6.47 -5.65
N LYS A 253 35.82 7.56 -6.26
CA LYS A 253 35.05 8.36 -7.23
C LYS A 253 34.56 7.51 -8.40
N HIS A 254 35.44 6.68 -8.94
CA HIS A 254 35.11 5.76 -10.03
C HIS A 254 34.03 4.76 -9.61
N ASN A 255 34.21 4.08 -8.48
CA ASN A 255 33.26 3.09 -7.99
C ASN A 255 31.89 3.71 -7.66
N ALA A 256 31.86 4.87 -7.01
CA ALA A 256 30.61 5.59 -6.75
C ALA A 256 29.87 5.95 -8.05
N THR A 257 30.61 6.35 -9.09
CA THR A 257 30.05 6.64 -10.42
C THR A 257 29.50 5.40 -11.11
N VAL A 258 30.22 4.27 -11.04
CA VAL A 258 29.78 3.00 -11.62
C VAL A 258 28.50 2.51 -10.96
N ILE A 259 28.43 2.55 -9.62
CA ILE A 259 27.22 2.16 -8.86
C ILE A 259 26.05 3.08 -9.24
N LEU A 260 26.27 4.40 -9.29
CA LEU A 260 25.24 5.36 -9.69
C LEU A 260 24.69 5.09 -11.09
N ASN A 261 25.57 4.81 -12.06
CA ASN A 261 25.17 4.53 -13.43
C ASN A 261 24.36 3.23 -13.52
N TYR A 262 24.78 2.19 -12.80
CA TYR A 262 24.03 0.94 -12.68
C TYR A 262 22.62 1.19 -12.11
N GLN A 263 22.52 1.96 -11.03
CA GLN A 263 21.22 2.30 -10.43
C GLN A 263 20.32 3.09 -11.38
N LYS A 264 20.87 4.05 -12.14
CA LYS A 264 20.10 4.80 -13.15
C LYS A 264 19.59 3.89 -14.27
N GLN A 265 20.47 3.06 -14.83
CA GLN A 265 20.15 2.16 -15.94
C GLN A 265 19.04 1.16 -15.58
N HIS A 266 19.04 0.69 -14.33
CA HIS A 266 18.08 -0.32 -13.85
C HIS A 266 16.93 0.27 -13.01
N ASN A 267 16.86 1.59 -12.87
CA ASN A 267 15.90 2.30 -12.01
C ASN A 267 15.94 1.86 -10.52
N LEU A 268 17.12 1.54 -9.99
CA LEU A 268 17.36 1.00 -8.65
C LEU A 268 17.84 2.04 -7.60
N LEU A 269 17.63 3.34 -7.84
CA LEU A 269 17.74 4.32 -6.74
C LEU A 269 16.58 4.11 -5.75
N TYR A 270 16.88 3.94 -4.47
CA TYR A 270 15.89 3.69 -3.43
C TYR A 270 15.45 4.98 -2.75
N PHE A 271 16.42 5.79 -2.32
CA PHE A 271 16.17 7.06 -1.67
C PHE A 271 15.75 8.13 -2.66
#